data_AF-A0A2T4DA50-F1
#
_entry.id   AF-A0A2T4DA50-F1
#
_cell.length_a   1.000
_cell.length_b   1.000
_cell.length_c   1.000
_cell.angle_alpha   90.00
_cell.angle_beta   90.00
_cell.angle_gamma   90.00
#
_symmetry.space_group_name_H-M   'P 1'
#
loop_
_entity.id
_entity.type
_entity.pdbx_description
1 polymer ?
#
loop_
_entity_poly.entity_id
_entity_poly.type
_entity_poly.pdbx_seq_one_letter_code
_entity_poly.pdbx_strand_id
1 'polypeptide(L)' 'VSFVVLGYLGLVPATEGRTMVAQILTVLYFLYFILMPFYTRMEKTKPVPERVTG' A
#
# COMPACT_ATOMS: atom_id res chain seq x y z
N VAL A 1 4.72 -3.73 3.38
CA VAL A 1 5.34 -5.02 2.97
C VAL A 1 5.54 -5.09 1.46
N SER A 2 4.48 -4.94 0.64
CA SER A 2 4.59 -5.02 -0.84
C SER A 2 5.65 -4.09 -1.43
N PHE A 3 5.75 -2.84 -0.95
CA PHE A 3 6.77 -1.89 -1.38
C PHE A 3 8.22 -2.40 -1.20
N VAL A 4 8.53 -2.95 -0.03
CA VAL A 4 9.88 -3.44 0.29
C VAL A 4 10.21 -4.70 -0.52
N VAL A 5 9.24 -5.61 -0.68
CA VAL A 5 9.44 -6.85 -1.45
C VAL A 5 9.60 -6.56 -2.94
N LEU A 6 8.83 -5.63 -3.51
CA LEU A 6 9.02 -5.19 -4.90
C LEU A 6 10.38 -4.51 -5.11
N GLY A 7 10.82 -3.70 -4.14
CA GLY A 7 12.15 -3.10 -4.16
C GLY A 7 13.26 -4.16 -4.20
N TYR A 8 13.15 -5.22 -3.38
CA TYR A 8 14.10 -6.34 -3.42
C TYR A 8 14.02 -7.13 -4.73
N LEU A 9 12.81 -7.43 -5.23
CA LEU A 9 12.62 -8.17 -6.47
C LEU A 9 13.14 -7.41 -7.71
N GLY A 10 13.20 -6.08 -7.66
CA GLY A 10 13.83 -5.26 -8.70
C GLY A 10 15.36 -5.31 -8.72
N LEU A 11 16.01 -5.78 -7.64
CA LEU A 11 17.47 -5.87 -7.52
C LEU A 11 18.03 -7.23 -7.94
N VAL A 12 17.18 -8.27 -7.95
CA VAL A 12 17.57 -9.64 -8.27
C VAL A 12 17.14 -10.03 -9.69
N PRO A 13 17.82 -10.99 -10.34
CA PRO A 13 17.41 -11.46 -11.66
C PRO A 13 15.98 -11.99 -11.66
N ALA A 14 15.24 -11.61 -12.71
CA ALA A 14 13.89 -12.09 -12.94
C ALA A 14 13.90 -13.60 -13.22
N THR A 15 13.04 -14.32 -12.52
CA THR A 15 12.72 -15.73 -12.77
C THR A 15 11.21 -15.85 -12.83
N GLU A 16 10.65 -16.86 -13.49
CA GLU A 16 9.20 -16.99 -13.68
C GLU A 16 8.41 -16.86 -12.35
N GLY A 17 8.86 -17.54 -11.30
CA GLY A 17 8.25 -17.44 -9.98
C GLY A 17 8.34 -16.05 -9.35
N ARG A 18 9.47 -15.35 -9.51
CA ARG A 18 9.66 -13.98 -9.00
C ARG A 18 8.83 -12.95 -9.77
N THR A 19 8.71 -13.12 -11.09
CA THR A 19 7.89 -12.26 -11.95
C THR A 19 6.41 -12.37 -11.58
N MET A 20 5.91 -13.59 -11.34
CA MET A 20 4.52 -13.78 -10.91
C MET A 20 4.24 -13.12 -9.55
N VAL A 21 5.16 -13.27 -8.59
CA VAL A 21 5.04 -12.61 -7.27
C VAL A 21 5.12 -11.09 -7.40
N ALA A 22 6.01 -10.56 -8.23
CA ALA A 22 6.12 -9.13 -8.47
C ALA A 22 4.83 -8.54 -9.07
N GLN A 23 4.20 -9.25 -10.01
CA GLN A 23 2.92 -8.82 -10.59
C GLN A 23 1.80 -8.76 -9.54
N ILE A 24 1.64 -9.81 -8.73
CA ILE A 24 0.63 -9.85 -7.65
C ILE A 24 0.87 -8.71 -6.65
N LEU A 25 2.12 -8.53 -6.20
CA LEU A 25 2.46 -7.47 -5.25
C LEU A 25 2.26 -6.07 -5.82
N THR A 26 2.45 -5.88 -7.13
CA THR A 26 2.18 -4.62 -7.81
C THR A 26 0.69 -4.29 -7.79
N VAL A 27 -0.15 -5.27 -8.11
CA VAL A 27 -1.62 -5.12 -8.03
C VAL A 27 -2.03 -4.76 -6.60
N LEU A 28 -1.56 -5.52 -5.60
CA LEU A 28 -1.87 -5.25 -4.19
C LEU A 28 -1.40 -3.87 -3.72
N TYR A 29 -0.23 -3.41 -4.19
CA TYR A 29 0.30 -2.09 -3.86
C TYR A 29 -0.62 -0.97 -4.35
N PHE A 30 -1.08 -1.03 -5.60
CA PHE A 30 -2.02 -0.02 -6.13
C PHE A 30 -3.43 -0.17 -5.57
N LEU A 31 -3.88 -1.39 -5.28
CA LEU A 31 -5.18 -1.63 -4.64
C LEU A 31 -5.30 -0.87 -3.30
N TYR A 32 -4.20 -0.81 -2.53
CA TYR A 32 -4.16 -0.04 -1.29
C TYR A 32 -4.48 1.45 -1.47
N PHE A 33 -4.11 2.05 -2.60
CA PHE A 33 -4.46 3.45 -2.88
C PHE A 33 -5.89 3.58 -3.41
N ILE A 34 -6.32 2.65 -4.26
CA ILE A 34 -7.67 2.66 -4.84
C ILE A 34 -8.74 2.47 -3.76
N LEU A 35 -8.49 1.57 -2.80
CA LEU A 35 -9.46 1.34 -1.74
C LEU A 35 -9.33 2.38 -0.58
N MET A 36 -8.32 3.27 -0.57
CA MET A 36 -8.14 4.38 0.40
C MET A 36 -9.43 5.15 0.72
N PRO A 37 -10.17 5.67 -0.28
CA PRO A 37 -11.43 6.37 -0.03
C PRO A 37 -12.50 5.52 0.66
N PHE A 38 -12.45 4.18 0.57
CA PHE A 38 -13.44 3.31 1.19
C PHE A 38 -13.12 3.09 2.67
N TYR A 39 -11.90 2.67 3.02
CA TYR A 39 -11.55 2.47 4.43
C TYR A 39 -11.55 3.79 5.22
N THR A 40 -11.01 4.87 4.67
CA THR A 40 -10.95 6.16 5.38
C THR A 40 -12.34 6.74 5.64
N ARG A 41 -13.34 6.43 4.81
CA ARG A 41 -14.75 6.84 5.06
C ARG A 41 -15.46 5.99 6.11
N MET A 42 -15.03 4.75 6.30
CA MET A 42 -15.61 3.82 7.29
C MET A 42 -14.95 3.96 8.67
N GLU A 43 -13.78 4.59 8.74
CA GLU A 43 -13.07 4.83 9.99
C GLU A 43 -13.70 5.95 10.82
N LYS A 44 -13.82 5.72 12.13
CA LYS A 44 -14.20 6.76 13.09
C LYS A 44 -12.96 7.53 13.53
N THR A 45 -12.81 8.76 13.07
CA THR A 45 -11.70 9.63 13.47
C THR A 45 -11.94 10.24 14.85
N LYS A 46 -10.88 10.34 15.67
CA LYS A 46 -10.92 11.13 16.91
C LYS A 46 -11.12 12.62 16.58
N PRO A 47 -11.76 13.41 17.45
CA PRO A 47 -11.84 14.84 17.27
C PRO A 47 -10.43 15.44 17.22
N VAL A 48 -10.28 16.48 16.40
CA VAL A 48 -9.00 17.20 16.29
C VAL A 48 -8.66 17.87 17.64
N PRO A 49 -7.37 17.97 18.01
CA PRO A 49 -6.96 18.61 19.25
C PRO A 49 -7.34 20.10 19.31
N GLU A 50 -7.64 20.64 20.49
CA GLU A 50 -8.04 22.05 20.66
C GLU A 50 -6.99 23.07 20.16
N ARG A 51 -5.70 22.69 20.15
CA ARG A 51 -4.58 23.49 19.61
C ARG A 51 -4.66 23.82 18.12
N VAL A 52 -5.60 23.24 17.36
CA VAL A 52 -5.83 23.57 15.94
C VAL A 52 -7.20 24.21 15.69
N THR A 53 -8.00 24.41 16.74
CA THR A 53 -9.34 25.02 16.67
C THR A 53 -9.41 26.39 17.36
N GLY A 54 -8.28 26.92 17.86
CA GLY A 54 -8.15 28.23 18.49
C GLY A 54 -6.94 29.00 18.01
#